data_AF-A0A7M7HR19-F1
#
_entry.id   AF-A0A7M7HR19-F1
#
_cell.length_a   1.000
_cell.length_b   1.000
_cell.length_c   1.000
_cell.angle_alpha   90.00
_cell.angle_beta   90.00
_cell.angle_gamma   90.00
#
_symmetry.space_group_name_H-M   'P 1'
#
loop_
_entity.id
_entity.type
_entity.pdbx_description
1 polymer ?
#
loop_
_entity_poly.entity_id
_entity_poly.type
_entity_poly.pdbx_seq_one_letter_code
_entity_poly.pdbx_strand_id
1 'polypeptide(L)'
;MRLDKWRFIQFLKWTSASARSLGEAKEVDPDRRRRLSAIDAILNKFTSNPASNIRLVGGHTSYEGNLEVRLRNGSAWGAICDDSWDEQDAEMACRTLGFQGSMGSTTLSYFGDTSEDYNLDEVRCKGREQDFFQCSHLPFGLHNCEKGEIAGVRCIPDIRLRGSKNIREGRVEINYNGDWGTICDDSWDISDAGVVCRMIGYPNATAAPMAARFGPGEGEIILDEVRCEGSERTVQSCPHKGFLEQNCDHGEDASVICDLSKMKFRINCNGDNYSSY
;
A
#
# COMPACT_ATOMS: atom_id res chain seq x y z
N MET A 1 42.09 -44.03 -4.56
CA MET A 1 41.87 -45.48 -4.74
C MET A 1 41.52 -46.06 -3.38
N ARG A 2 40.49 -46.92 -3.31
CA ARG A 2 39.88 -47.50 -2.09
C ARG A 2 40.89 -48.08 -1.09
N LEU A 3 40.49 -48.15 0.19
CA LEU A 3 40.29 -49.38 1.00
C LEU A 3 40.20 -48.98 2.51
N ASP A 4 39.09 -49.13 3.23
CA ASP A 4 38.47 -50.33 3.85
C ASP A 4 39.10 -50.78 5.21
N LYS A 5 38.29 -50.60 6.28
CA LYS A 5 38.05 -51.49 7.46
C LYS A 5 39.05 -51.64 8.63
N TRP A 6 38.44 -52.10 9.73
CA TRP A 6 38.93 -52.78 10.97
C TRP A 6 38.73 -51.95 12.27
N ARG A 7 37.61 -52.17 13.00
CA ARG A 7 37.35 -53.09 14.14
C ARG A 7 37.95 -52.60 15.47
N PHE A 8 37.15 -52.03 16.38
CA PHE A 8 36.45 -52.70 17.52
C PHE A 8 37.36 -53.61 18.38
N ILE A 9 37.59 -53.22 19.65
CA ILE A 9 37.39 -54.02 20.87
C ILE A 9 37.60 -53.13 22.12
N GLN A 10 36.62 -53.21 23.01
CA GLN A 10 36.56 -52.70 24.39
C GLN A 10 37.51 -53.47 25.33
N PHE A 11 37.93 -52.88 26.46
CA PHE A 11 37.65 -53.35 27.85
C PHE A 11 38.56 -52.70 28.94
N LEU A 12 37.92 -52.03 29.93
CA LEU A 12 38.21 -51.92 31.39
C LEU A 12 39.40 -51.06 31.90
N LYS A 13 39.35 -50.35 33.05
CA LYS A 13 38.39 -50.22 34.17
C LYS A 13 38.78 -49.03 35.10
N TRP A 14 37.77 -48.49 35.80
CA TRP A 14 37.79 -47.82 37.14
C TRP A 14 38.28 -46.34 37.20
N THR A 15 37.63 -45.36 37.85
CA THR A 15 36.66 -45.33 38.97
C THR A 15 35.68 -44.12 38.91
N SER A 16 34.59 -44.29 39.67
CA SER A 16 33.53 -43.36 40.10
C SER A 16 33.91 -41.89 40.41
N ALA A 17 33.10 -40.94 39.92
CA ALA A 17 32.34 -39.98 40.77
C ALA A 17 31.57 -38.94 39.94
N SER A 18 30.35 -38.64 40.40
CA SER A 18 29.50 -37.48 40.08
C SER A 18 28.86 -37.35 38.69
N ALA A 19 27.59 -37.75 38.65
CA ALA A 19 26.58 -37.21 37.77
C ALA A 19 26.21 -35.76 38.15
N ARG A 20 25.99 -34.91 37.13
CA ARG A 20 25.30 -33.59 37.03
C ARG A 20 26.04 -32.83 35.92
N SER A 21 25.51 -32.38 34.80
CA SER A 21 24.15 -32.03 34.39
C SER A 21 24.10 -32.13 32.84
N LEU A 22 23.22 -32.96 32.29
CA LEU A 22 22.84 -32.84 30.88
C LEU A 22 21.94 -31.60 30.75
N GLY A 23 22.33 -30.69 29.87
CA GLY A 23 21.51 -29.52 29.53
C GLY A 23 20.16 -29.97 29.00
N GLU A 24 19.10 -29.61 29.72
CA GLU A 24 17.74 -29.65 29.20
C GLU A 24 17.66 -28.72 27.99
N ALA A 25 17.46 -29.29 26.81
CA ALA A 25 16.88 -28.56 25.70
C ALA A 25 15.48 -28.13 26.16
N LYS A 26 15.33 -26.85 26.56
CA LYS A 26 14.03 -26.29 26.92
C LYS A 26 13.09 -26.50 25.73
N GLU A 27 12.08 -27.32 25.98
CA GLU A 27 10.97 -27.56 25.07
C GLU A 27 10.36 -26.20 24.70
N VAL A 28 10.44 -25.83 23.42
CA VAL A 28 9.85 -24.58 22.93
C VAL A 28 8.34 -24.74 23.01
N ASP A 29 7.73 -23.95 23.89
CA ASP A 29 6.28 -23.87 24.11
C ASP A 29 5.51 -23.90 22.76
N PRO A 30 4.62 -24.89 22.54
CA PRO A 30 3.83 -24.98 21.31
C PRO A 30 2.91 -23.78 21.09
N ASP A 31 2.55 -23.02 22.14
CA ASP A 31 1.80 -21.76 22.01
C ASP A 31 2.69 -20.62 21.48
N ARG A 32 3.97 -20.62 21.87
CA ARG A 32 4.98 -19.69 21.31
C ARG A 32 5.26 -20.00 19.84
N ARG A 33 5.23 -21.28 19.42
CA ARG A 33 5.36 -21.68 18.00
C ARG A 33 4.16 -21.26 17.15
N ARG A 34 2.94 -21.27 17.71
CA ARG A 34 1.73 -20.74 17.04
C ARG A 34 1.74 -19.21 16.95
N ARG A 35 2.17 -18.52 17.99
CA ARG A 35 2.33 -17.06 17.98
C ARG A 35 3.40 -16.61 16.99
N LEU A 36 4.53 -17.32 16.88
CA LEU A 36 5.54 -17.05 15.87
C LEU A 36 5.02 -17.29 14.44
N SER A 37 4.20 -18.33 14.20
CA SER A 37 3.59 -18.54 12.87
C SER A 37 2.52 -17.50 12.51
N ALA A 38 1.80 -16.97 13.51
CA ALA A 38 0.83 -15.89 13.31
C ALA A 38 1.53 -14.55 13.09
N ILE A 39 2.62 -14.29 13.81
CA ILE A 39 3.48 -13.12 13.60
C ILE A 39 4.18 -13.21 12.25
N ASP A 40 4.69 -14.36 11.81
CA ASP A 40 5.26 -14.50 10.45
C ASP A 40 4.18 -14.33 9.35
N ALA A 41 2.94 -14.75 9.59
CA ALA A 41 1.82 -14.51 8.67
C ALA A 41 1.36 -13.04 8.66
N ILE A 42 1.52 -12.31 9.77
CA ILE A 42 1.23 -10.87 9.90
C ILE A 42 2.40 -10.04 9.35
N LEU A 43 3.65 -10.41 9.62
CA LEU A 43 4.86 -9.74 9.11
C LEU A 43 5.00 -9.93 7.59
N ASN A 44 4.62 -11.08 7.03
CA ASN A 44 4.48 -11.24 5.57
C ASN A 44 3.34 -10.39 4.97
N LYS A 45 2.45 -9.84 5.80
CA LYS A 45 1.39 -8.90 5.42
C LYS A 45 1.80 -7.43 5.59
N PHE A 46 2.85 -7.16 6.38
CA PHE A 46 3.26 -5.81 6.81
C PHE A 46 4.71 -5.43 6.46
N THR A 47 5.44 -6.25 5.70
CA THR A 47 6.45 -5.68 4.81
C THR A 47 5.69 -5.02 3.67
N SER A 48 5.78 -3.69 3.53
CA SER A 48 5.47 -2.98 2.29
C SER A 48 6.02 -3.79 1.12
N ASN A 49 5.19 -4.57 0.41
CA ASN A 49 5.70 -5.46 -0.62
C ASN A 49 6.16 -4.53 -1.76
N PRO A 50 7.46 -4.44 -2.08
CA PRO A 50 7.98 -3.58 -3.15
C PRO A 50 7.62 -4.13 -4.56
N ALA A 51 6.56 -4.92 -4.62
CA ALA A 51 6.14 -5.78 -5.71
C ALA A 51 4.61 -5.99 -5.68
N SER A 52 3.81 -4.96 -5.38
CA SER A 52 2.38 -5.04 -5.69
C SER A 52 2.25 -5.27 -7.20
N ASN A 53 1.52 -6.31 -7.58
CA ASN A 53 1.27 -6.66 -8.99
C ASN A 53 0.07 -5.90 -9.56
N ILE A 54 -0.45 -4.92 -8.82
CA ILE A 54 -1.57 -4.06 -9.14
C ILE A 54 -1.20 -2.62 -8.76
N ARG A 55 -1.62 -1.65 -9.58
CA ARG A 55 -1.42 -0.22 -9.35
C ARG A 55 -2.52 0.62 -9.98
N LEU A 56 -2.63 1.86 -9.50
CA LEU A 56 -3.53 2.87 -10.04
C LEU A 56 -2.76 3.86 -10.95
N VAL A 57 -3.29 4.24 -12.10
CA VAL A 57 -2.65 5.15 -13.06
C VAL A 57 -3.64 6.21 -13.56
N GLY A 58 -3.16 7.41 -13.87
CA GLY A 58 -3.97 8.49 -14.45
C GLY A 58 -4.85 9.27 -13.47
N GLY A 59 -5.08 8.74 -12.26
CA GLY A 59 -5.85 9.42 -11.22
C GLY A 59 -5.19 10.71 -10.70
N HIS A 60 -6.01 11.60 -10.15
CA HIS A 60 -5.54 12.86 -9.56
C HIS A 60 -5.05 12.71 -8.13
N THR A 61 -5.57 11.71 -7.43
CA THR A 61 -5.25 11.42 -6.04
C THR A 61 -4.58 10.06 -5.94
N SER A 62 -4.01 9.76 -4.77
CA SER A 62 -3.37 8.46 -4.52
C SER A 62 -4.37 7.28 -4.54
N TYR A 63 -5.65 7.55 -4.28
CA TYR A 63 -6.72 6.58 -4.07
C TYR A 63 -7.69 6.44 -5.25
N GLU A 64 -7.39 7.00 -6.42
CA GLU A 64 -8.18 6.77 -7.63
C GLU A 64 -7.29 6.57 -8.86
N GLY A 65 -7.86 5.98 -9.91
CA GLY A 65 -7.18 5.80 -11.18
C GLY A 65 -7.67 4.57 -11.95
N ASN A 66 -7.17 4.43 -13.17
CA ASN A 66 -7.26 3.19 -13.93
C ASN A 66 -6.41 2.11 -13.27
N LEU A 67 -6.85 0.86 -13.38
CA LEU A 67 -6.10 -0.27 -12.87
C LEU A 67 -5.14 -0.81 -13.93
N GLU A 68 -3.91 -1.02 -13.50
CA GLU A 68 -2.94 -1.81 -14.24
C GLU A 68 -2.43 -2.94 -13.37
N VAL A 69 -2.26 -4.10 -13.99
CA VAL A 69 -1.74 -5.30 -13.34
C VAL A 69 -0.56 -5.86 -14.11
N ARG A 70 0.24 -6.69 -13.44
CA ARG A 70 1.29 -7.51 -14.06
C ARG A 70 1.28 -8.91 -13.48
N LEU A 71 1.62 -9.89 -14.30
CA LEU A 71 1.63 -11.30 -13.92
C LEU A 71 2.65 -11.64 -12.82
N ARG A 72 3.86 -11.12 -12.98
CA ARG A 72 5.01 -11.39 -12.09
C ARG A 72 5.92 -10.18 -12.05
N ASN A 73 6.82 -10.16 -11.07
CA ASN A 73 7.86 -9.14 -11.01
C ASN A 73 8.68 -9.14 -12.30
N GLY A 74 8.74 -7.98 -12.95
CA GLY A 74 9.44 -7.78 -14.22
C GLY A 74 8.60 -8.04 -15.47
N SER A 75 7.37 -8.54 -15.36
CA SER A 75 6.43 -8.57 -16.49
C SER A 75 5.94 -7.15 -16.81
N ALA A 76 5.58 -6.92 -18.08
CA ALA A 76 4.98 -5.66 -18.53
C ALA A 76 3.65 -5.41 -17.78
N TRP A 77 3.41 -4.14 -17.49
CA TRP A 77 2.12 -3.67 -16.99
C TRP A 77 1.11 -3.63 -18.13
N GLY A 78 -0.15 -3.93 -17.82
CA GLY A 78 -1.25 -3.85 -18.76
C GLY A 78 -2.54 -3.52 -18.01
N ALA A 79 -3.47 -2.89 -18.71
CA ALA A 79 -4.77 -2.51 -18.19
C ALA A 79 -5.65 -3.72 -17.86
N ILE A 80 -6.70 -3.45 -17.11
CA ILE A 80 -7.83 -4.36 -16.94
C ILE A 80 -8.96 -3.85 -17.84
N CYS A 81 -9.58 -4.74 -18.60
CA CYS A 81 -10.73 -4.37 -19.40
C CYS A 81 -11.97 -4.12 -18.53
N ASP A 82 -12.81 -3.18 -18.94
CA ASP A 82 -14.06 -2.85 -18.25
C ASP A 82 -15.24 -3.78 -18.59
N ASP A 83 -15.04 -4.76 -19.48
CA ASP A 83 -15.99 -5.84 -19.73
C ASP A 83 -16.30 -6.60 -18.43
N SER A 84 -17.59 -6.61 -18.07
CA SER A 84 -18.14 -7.10 -16.79
C SER A 84 -17.62 -6.44 -15.51
N TRP A 85 -16.84 -5.35 -15.60
CA TRP A 85 -16.29 -4.66 -14.44
C TRP A 85 -17.39 -4.05 -13.55
N ASP A 86 -17.47 -4.50 -12.29
CA ASP A 86 -18.50 -4.08 -11.36
C ASP A 86 -17.96 -3.51 -10.03
N GLU A 87 -18.88 -3.17 -9.12
CA GLU A 87 -18.54 -2.63 -7.80
C GLU A 87 -17.81 -3.64 -6.90
N GLN A 88 -18.09 -4.94 -7.05
CA GLN A 88 -17.44 -6.00 -6.26
C GLN A 88 -16.00 -6.21 -6.72
N ASP A 89 -15.74 -6.08 -8.03
CA ASP A 89 -14.39 -6.10 -8.58
C ASP A 89 -13.58 -4.91 -8.07
N ALA A 90 -14.18 -3.71 -8.10
CA ALA A 90 -13.57 -2.49 -7.58
C ALA A 90 -13.28 -2.58 -6.08
N GLU A 91 -14.20 -3.14 -5.29
CA GLU A 91 -14.00 -3.39 -3.85
C GLU A 91 -12.79 -4.30 -3.61
N MET A 92 -12.67 -5.41 -4.35
CA MET A 92 -11.56 -6.34 -4.21
C MET A 92 -10.23 -5.71 -4.66
N ALA A 93 -10.24 -4.93 -5.75
CA ALA A 93 -9.05 -4.21 -6.22
C ALA A 93 -8.57 -3.19 -5.18
N CYS A 94 -9.47 -2.38 -4.63
CA CYS A 94 -9.13 -1.40 -3.59
C CYS A 94 -8.57 -2.06 -2.32
N ARG A 95 -9.16 -3.17 -1.87
CA ARG A 95 -8.62 -3.94 -0.73
C ARG A 95 -7.23 -4.51 -1.01
N THR A 96 -7.00 -5.01 -2.22
CA THR A 96 -5.69 -5.55 -2.63
C THR A 96 -4.63 -4.45 -2.72
N LEU A 97 -5.03 -3.23 -3.09
CA LEU A 97 -4.20 -2.03 -3.05
C LEU A 97 -3.92 -1.50 -1.63
N GLY A 98 -4.56 -2.07 -0.60
CA GLY A 98 -4.38 -1.69 0.80
C GLY A 98 -5.39 -0.67 1.34
N PHE A 99 -6.39 -0.28 0.54
CA PHE A 99 -7.47 0.60 0.99
C PHE A 99 -8.54 -0.19 1.77
N GLN A 100 -9.33 0.52 2.58
CA GLN A 100 -10.41 -0.10 3.36
C GLN A 100 -11.53 -0.67 2.47
N GLY A 101 -11.72 -0.11 1.28
CA GLY A 101 -12.75 -0.49 0.34
C GLY A 101 -12.86 0.50 -0.82
N SER A 102 -13.95 0.41 -1.57
CA SER A 102 -14.25 1.19 -2.76
C SER A 102 -15.42 2.15 -2.53
N MET A 103 -15.33 3.34 -3.13
CA MET A 103 -16.46 4.26 -3.30
C MET A 103 -17.20 4.02 -4.63
N GLY A 104 -16.60 3.27 -5.55
CA GLY A 104 -17.21 2.94 -6.84
C GLY A 104 -16.19 2.49 -7.90
N SER A 105 -16.70 1.79 -8.91
CA SER A 105 -15.98 1.45 -10.13
C SER A 105 -16.06 2.59 -11.16
N THR A 106 -15.08 2.64 -12.07
CA THR A 106 -15.12 3.48 -13.28
C THR A 106 -14.85 2.62 -14.50
N THR A 107 -15.46 2.97 -15.62
CA THR A 107 -15.32 2.30 -16.92
C THR A 107 -14.93 3.33 -17.98
N LEU A 108 -14.78 2.88 -19.22
CA LEU A 108 -14.56 3.69 -20.40
C LEU A 108 -13.28 4.56 -20.35
N SER A 109 -12.18 4.00 -19.82
CA SER A 109 -10.92 4.72 -19.63
C SER A 109 -11.10 6.06 -18.91
N TYR A 110 -11.92 6.09 -17.85
CA TYR A 110 -12.28 7.33 -17.15
C TYR A 110 -11.09 8.23 -16.78
N PHE A 111 -9.96 7.63 -16.39
CA PHE A 111 -8.73 8.36 -16.03
C PHE A 111 -7.73 8.50 -17.20
N GLY A 112 -8.22 8.39 -18.44
CA GLY A 112 -7.46 8.47 -19.68
C GLY A 112 -7.03 7.09 -20.21
N ASP A 113 -6.51 7.04 -21.42
CA ASP A 113 -5.97 5.79 -21.99
C ASP A 113 -4.53 5.56 -21.50
N THR A 114 -4.41 4.96 -20.32
CA THR A 114 -3.13 4.82 -19.61
C THR A 114 -2.25 3.67 -20.11
N SER A 115 -2.83 2.72 -20.83
CA SER A 115 -2.15 1.53 -21.36
C SER A 115 -2.66 1.21 -22.77
N GLU A 116 -1.78 0.67 -23.61
CA GLU A 116 -2.14 0.12 -24.94
C GLU A 116 -2.37 -1.40 -24.90
N ASP A 117 -1.91 -2.07 -23.84
CA ASP A 117 -2.07 -3.51 -23.63
C ASP A 117 -3.04 -3.79 -22.47
N TYR A 118 -3.77 -4.92 -22.56
CA TYR A 118 -4.64 -5.43 -21.49
C TYR A 118 -4.14 -6.78 -20.98
N ASN A 119 -4.04 -6.91 -19.66
CA ASN A 119 -3.58 -8.14 -19.02
C ASN A 119 -4.72 -8.99 -18.45
N LEU A 120 -5.87 -8.37 -18.16
CA LEU A 120 -7.05 -9.03 -17.60
C LEU A 120 -8.31 -8.55 -18.30
N ASP A 121 -9.28 -9.46 -18.40
CA ASP A 121 -10.57 -9.26 -19.04
C ASP A 121 -11.63 -10.15 -18.37
N GLU A 122 -12.90 -9.74 -18.43
CA GLU A 122 -14.07 -10.40 -17.85
C GLU A 122 -13.89 -10.75 -16.37
N VAL A 123 -13.37 -9.79 -15.60
CA VAL A 123 -13.17 -9.93 -14.16
C VAL A 123 -14.54 -9.99 -13.48
N ARG A 124 -14.73 -10.99 -12.61
CA ARG A 124 -15.97 -11.27 -11.90
C ARG A 124 -15.67 -11.82 -10.50
N CYS A 125 -15.36 -10.92 -9.57
CA CYS A 125 -15.15 -11.18 -8.16
C CYS A 125 -16.48 -11.51 -7.46
N LYS A 126 -16.43 -12.34 -6.41
CA LYS A 126 -17.59 -12.70 -5.58
C LYS A 126 -17.56 -12.06 -4.19
N GLY A 127 -16.51 -11.30 -3.87
CA GLY A 127 -16.29 -10.65 -2.57
C GLY A 127 -15.79 -11.57 -1.45
N ARG A 128 -15.44 -12.83 -1.77
CA ARG A 128 -14.90 -13.81 -0.80
C ARG A 128 -13.44 -14.17 -1.05
N GLU A 129 -12.88 -13.63 -2.14
CA GLU A 129 -11.49 -13.71 -2.52
C GLU A 129 -10.61 -13.01 -1.48
N GLN A 130 -9.40 -13.51 -1.27
CA GLN A 130 -8.42 -12.87 -0.38
C GLN A 130 -7.46 -11.96 -1.14
N ASP A 131 -7.42 -12.12 -2.46
CA ASP A 131 -6.52 -11.42 -3.36
C ASP A 131 -7.24 -11.24 -4.71
N PHE A 132 -7.06 -10.09 -5.36
CA PHE A 132 -7.72 -9.75 -6.61
C PHE A 132 -7.47 -10.76 -7.73
N PHE A 133 -6.29 -11.39 -7.79
CA PHE A 133 -5.96 -12.39 -8.81
C PHE A 133 -6.65 -13.76 -8.59
N GLN A 134 -7.47 -13.90 -7.53
CA GLN A 134 -8.32 -15.07 -7.30
C GLN A 134 -9.73 -14.93 -7.89
N CYS A 135 -10.09 -13.74 -8.34
CA CYS A 135 -11.38 -13.51 -8.98
C CYS A 135 -11.49 -14.33 -10.27
N SER A 136 -12.72 -14.66 -10.68
CA SER A 136 -12.91 -15.28 -11.99
C SER A 136 -12.55 -14.28 -13.07
N HIS A 137 -11.75 -14.67 -14.05
CA HIS A 137 -11.37 -13.83 -15.18
C HIS A 137 -10.97 -14.72 -16.38
N LEU A 138 -10.86 -14.15 -17.58
CA LEU A 138 -10.29 -14.84 -18.74
C LEU A 138 -8.79 -15.10 -18.53
N PRO A 139 -8.18 -16.10 -19.21
CA PRO A 139 -6.73 -16.30 -19.17
C PRO A 139 -5.97 -14.99 -19.43
N PHE A 140 -4.89 -14.75 -18.68
CA PHE A 140 -4.12 -13.51 -18.80
C PHE A 140 -3.69 -13.20 -20.23
N GLY A 141 -3.87 -11.95 -20.64
CA GLY A 141 -3.58 -11.47 -22.00
C GLY A 141 -4.57 -11.94 -23.07
N LEU A 142 -5.59 -12.74 -22.72
CA LEU A 142 -6.72 -13.00 -23.61
C LEU A 142 -7.80 -11.96 -23.34
N HIS A 143 -7.97 -11.04 -24.27
CA HIS A 143 -8.98 -9.98 -24.21
C HIS A 143 -9.50 -9.64 -25.62
N ASN A 144 -10.69 -9.05 -25.70
CA ASN A 144 -11.22 -8.45 -26.93
C ASN A 144 -11.28 -6.92 -26.89
N CYS A 145 -10.65 -6.32 -25.89
CA CYS A 145 -10.81 -4.90 -25.61
C CYS A 145 -9.89 -4.01 -26.45
N GLU A 146 -10.42 -2.86 -26.82
CA GLU A 146 -9.80 -1.81 -27.60
C GLU A 146 -9.47 -0.59 -26.73
N LYS A 147 -8.94 0.47 -27.35
CA LYS A 147 -8.67 1.72 -26.64
C LYS A 147 -9.97 2.33 -26.12
N GLY A 148 -9.96 2.80 -24.88
CA GLY A 148 -11.15 3.38 -24.25
C GLY A 148 -11.91 2.41 -23.34
N GLU A 149 -11.42 1.19 -23.13
CA GLU A 149 -12.11 0.15 -22.34
C GLU A 149 -11.33 -0.21 -21.06
N ILE A 150 -10.61 0.77 -20.49
CA ILE A 150 -9.85 0.55 -19.26
C ILE A 150 -10.75 0.71 -18.03
N ALA A 151 -10.77 -0.33 -17.20
CA ALA A 151 -11.39 -0.33 -15.89
C ALA A 151 -10.57 0.50 -14.88
N GLY A 152 -11.28 1.21 -14.00
CA GLY A 152 -10.69 1.97 -12.91
C GLY A 152 -11.52 1.94 -11.64
N VAL A 153 -11.00 2.59 -10.61
CA VAL A 153 -11.61 2.62 -9.28
C VAL A 153 -11.44 3.98 -8.60
N ARG A 154 -12.34 4.24 -7.65
CA ARG A 154 -12.15 5.24 -6.60
C ARG A 154 -12.21 4.54 -5.24
N CYS A 155 -11.06 4.40 -4.59
CA CYS A 155 -10.95 3.77 -3.29
C CYS A 155 -11.28 4.75 -2.16
N ILE A 156 -11.70 4.21 -1.01
CA ILE A 156 -11.91 5.01 0.20
C ILE A 156 -10.56 5.61 0.63
N PRO A 157 -10.43 6.95 0.75
CA PRO A 157 -9.17 7.59 1.11
C PRO A 157 -8.67 7.15 2.49
N ASP A 158 -7.38 6.89 2.58
CA ASP A 158 -6.63 6.61 3.81
C ASP A 158 -5.92 7.85 4.36
N ILE A 159 -6.24 9.04 3.85
CA ILE A 159 -5.64 10.31 4.28
C ILE A 159 -6.70 11.41 4.34
N ARG A 160 -6.57 12.32 5.32
CA ARG A 160 -7.40 13.53 5.43
C ARG A 160 -6.64 14.67 6.09
N LEU A 161 -7.06 15.90 5.79
CA LEU A 161 -6.60 17.11 6.47
C LEU A 161 -7.66 17.61 7.46
N ARG A 162 -7.21 18.03 8.65
CA ARG A 162 -8.05 18.57 9.73
C ARG A 162 -7.50 19.88 10.29
N GLY A 163 -8.34 20.63 11.00
CA GLY A 163 -7.93 21.87 11.66
C GLY A 163 -7.93 23.13 10.78
N SER A 164 -8.32 23.04 9.51
CA SER A 164 -8.63 24.19 8.65
C SER A 164 -9.94 24.00 7.90
N LYS A 165 -10.54 25.12 7.46
CA LYS A 165 -11.67 25.13 6.52
C LYS A 165 -11.20 25.04 5.06
N ASN A 166 -9.93 25.29 4.81
CA ASN A 166 -9.33 25.18 3.48
C ASN A 166 -8.87 23.73 3.27
N ILE A 167 -9.38 23.08 2.22
CA ILE A 167 -9.11 21.67 1.90
C ILE A 167 -7.64 21.36 1.56
N ARG A 168 -6.81 22.40 1.42
CA ARG A 168 -5.40 22.32 1.01
C ARG A 168 -4.42 22.40 2.16
N GLU A 169 -4.92 22.59 3.36
CA GLU A 169 -4.06 22.79 4.52
C GLU A 169 -4.71 22.17 5.75
N GLY A 170 -3.86 21.78 6.69
CA GLY A 170 -4.32 21.16 7.92
C GLY A 170 -3.31 20.20 8.49
N ARG A 171 -3.63 19.73 9.70
CA ARG A 171 -3.00 18.58 10.33
C ARG A 171 -3.25 17.35 9.47
N VAL A 172 -2.20 16.56 9.27
CA VAL A 172 -2.28 15.31 8.51
C VAL A 172 -2.79 14.20 9.42
N GLU A 173 -3.85 13.53 8.98
CA GLU A 173 -4.32 12.31 9.61
C GLU A 173 -4.38 11.20 8.55
N ILE A 174 -3.85 10.03 8.88
CA ILE A 174 -3.89 8.84 8.03
C ILE A 174 -4.70 7.74 8.70
N ASN A 175 -5.30 6.87 7.90
CA ASN A 175 -5.98 5.69 8.39
C ASN A 175 -4.99 4.52 8.41
N TYR A 176 -4.85 3.90 9.59
CA TYR A 176 -4.06 2.70 9.78
C TYR A 176 -4.90 1.66 10.52
N ASN A 177 -5.09 0.50 9.91
CA ASN A 177 -5.84 -0.63 10.47
C ASN A 177 -7.29 -0.31 10.90
N GLY A 178 -7.96 0.63 10.25
CA GLY A 178 -9.34 1.00 10.57
C GLY A 178 -9.45 2.34 11.29
N ASP A 179 -8.41 2.75 12.00
CA ASP A 179 -8.42 3.92 12.87
C ASP A 179 -7.64 5.09 12.28
N TRP A 180 -8.10 6.30 12.58
CA TRP A 180 -7.43 7.54 12.18
C TRP A 180 -6.45 7.97 13.27
N GLY A 181 -5.27 8.41 12.86
CA GLY A 181 -4.26 8.96 13.75
C GLY A 181 -3.35 9.95 13.04
N THR A 182 -2.43 10.56 13.77
CA THR A 182 -1.60 11.68 13.31
C THR A 182 -0.18 11.24 12.93
N ILE A 183 0.63 12.18 12.47
CA ILE A 183 2.04 11.97 12.14
C ILE A 183 2.85 12.95 12.99
N CYS A 184 3.92 12.48 13.63
CA CYS A 184 4.83 13.35 14.36
C CYS A 184 5.64 14.25 13.42
N ASP A 185 5.94 15.46 13.84
CA ASP A 185 6.71 16.44 13.09
C ASP A 185 8.24 16.29 13.21
N ASP A 186 8.70 15.31 13.98
CA ASP A 186 10.11 14.93 14.02
C ASP A 186 10.59 14.49 12.63
N SER A 187 11.61 15.19 12.13
CA SER A 187 12.13 15.08 10.74
C SER A 187 11.15 15.52 9.63
N TRP A 188 9.96 16.00 9.95
CA TRP A 188 8.95 16.39 8.96
C TRP A 188 9.38 17.60 8.14
N ASP A 189 9.50 17.41 6.83
CA ASP A 189 9.99 18.43 5.91
C ASP A 189 9.05 18.67 4.70
N ILE A 190 9.51 19.54 3.80
CA ILE A 190 8.74 19.93 2.62
C ILE A 190 8.56 18.77 1.61
N SER A 191 9.46 17.80 1.61
CA SER A 191 9.38 16.59 0.78
C SER A 191 8.25 15.70 1.27
N ASP A 192 8.13 15.51 2.58
CA ASP A 192 7.04 14.75 3.21
C ASP A 192 5.68 15.40 2.96
N ALA A 193 5.60 16.71 3.21
CA ALA A 193 4.42 17.50 2.91
C ALA A 193 4.07 17.44 1.41
N GLY A 194 5.09 17.41 0.54
CA GLY A 194 4.94 17.27 -0.90
C GLY A 194 4.27 15.95 -1.29
N VAL A 195 4.67 14.83 -0.67
CA VAL A 195 4.01 13.52 -0.86
C VAL A 195 2.54 13.59 -0.45
N VAL A 196 2.25 14.10 0.76
CA VAL A 196 0.87 14.25 1.24
C VAL A 196 0.03 15.12 0.30
N CYS A 197 0.56 16.25 -0.16
CA CYS A 197 -0.16 17.11 -1.09
C CYS A 197 -0.49 16.41 -2.40
N ARG A 198 0.41 15.58 -2.94
CA ARG A 198 0.11 14.75 -4.12
C ARG A 198 -0.92 13.67 -3.83
N MET A 199 -0.89 13.05 -2.64
CA MET A 199 -1.89 12.06 -2.26
C MET A 199 -3.31 12.62 -2.35
N ILE A 200 -3.51 13.90 -2.03
CA ILE A 200 -4.81 14.59 -2.06
C ILE A 200 -5.03 15.48 -3.31
N GLY A 201 -4.19 15.32 -4.35
CA GLY A 201 -4.41 15.91 -5.67
C GLY A 201 -3.85 17.31 -5.91
N TYR A 202 -2.87 17.73 -5.13
CA TYR A 202 -2.08 18.94 -5.34
C TYR A 202 -0.67 18.58 -5.81
N PRO A 203 -0.06 19.36 -6.71
CA PRO A 203 1.21 19.03 -7.33
C PRO A 203 2.38 19.06 -6.35
N ASN A 204 2.34 19.95 -5.34
CA ASN A 204 3.37 20.04 -4.33
C ASN A 204 2.88 20.77 -3.06
N ALA A 205 3.70 20.73 -2.00
CA ALA A 205 3.56 21.54 -0.81
C ALA A 205 4.24 22.91 -0.96
N THR A 206 3.67 23.90 -0.29
CA THR A 206 4.27 25.24 -0.10
C THR A 206 4.84 25.40 1.31
N ALA A 207 4.38 24.60 2.27
CA ALA A 207 4.92 24.54 3.61
C ALA A 207 4.64 23.17 4.26
N ALA A 208 5.51 22.82 5.21
CA ALA A 208 5.38 21.70 6.14
C ALA A 208 5.32 22.26 7.58
N PRO A 209 4.17 22.75 8.05
CA PRO A 209 4.11 23.30 9.39
C PRO A 209 4.23 22.23 10.48
N MET A 210 4.94 22.60 11.54
CA MET A 210 5.21 21.80 12.74
C MET A 210 4.44 22.38 13.94
N ALA A 211 4.64 21.79 15.11
CA ALA A 211 4.14 22.18 16.42
C ALA A 211 2.60 22.32 16.45
N ALA A 212 1.90 21.33 15.87
CA ALA A 212 0.44 21.26 15.85
C ALA A 212 -0.23 22.57 15.39
N ARG A 213 0.32 23.24 14.37
CA ARG A 213 -0.14 24.56 13.89
C ARG A 213 -1.65 24.62 13.62
N PHE A 214 -2.25 23.54 13.14
CA PHE A 214 -3.68 23.44 12.87
C PHE A 214 -4.46 22.77 14.03
N GLY A 215 -3.89 22.85 15.24
CA GLY A 215 -4.38 22.22 16.45
C GLY A 215 -3.87 20.78 16.62
N PRO A 216 -3.80 20.30 17.88
CA PRO A 216 -3.48 18.91 18.16
C PRO A 216 -4.59 17.99 17.64
N GLY A 217 -4.21 16.79 17.25
CA GLY A 217 -5.10 15.68 16.98
C GLY A 217 -5.48 14.93 18.24
N GLU A 218 -6.07 13.76 18.02
CA GLU A 218 -6.50 12.84 19.06
C GLU A 218 -6.18 11.41 18.60
N GLY A 219 -6.05 10.50 19.56
CA GLY A 219 -5.82 9.08 19.28
C GLY A 219 -4.34 8.73 19.19
N GLU A 220 -4.01 7.79 18.31
CA GLU A 220 -2.63 7.33 18.12
C GLU A 220 -1.85 8.26 17.18
N ILE A 221 -0.56 8.42 17.46
CA ILE A 221 0.41 8.97 16.51
C ILE A 221 0.95 7.78 15.70
N ILE A 222 0.64 7.73 14.41
CA ILE A 222 0.84 6.55 13.56
C ILE A 222 2.27 6.48 13.03
N LEU A 223 2.85 7.62 12.64
CA LEU A 223 4.19 7.69 12.06
C LEU A 223 5.05 8.70 12.81
N ASP A 224 6.34 8.41 12.85
CA ASP A 224 7.40 9.23 13.43
C ASP A 224 8.67 9.10 12.55
N GLU A 225 9.48 10.15 12.55
CA GLU A 225 10.70 10.29 11.75
C GLU A 225 10.50 9.98 10.26
N VAL A 226 9.43 10.53 9.67
CA VAL A 226 9.14 10.39 8.24
C VAL A 226 10.19 11.15 7.43
N ARG A 227 10.74 10.51 6.39
CA ARG A 227 11.84 11.04 5.55
C ARG A 227 11.66 10.64 4.10
N CYS A 228 10.61 11.16 3.47
CA CYS A 228 10.32 10.92 2.07
C CYS A 228 11.43 11.44 1.14
N GLU A 229 11.74 10.68 0.10
CA GLU A 229 12.56 11.16 -1.03
C GLU A 229 11.78 12.14 -1.93
N GLY A 230 10.45 12.14 -1.81
CA GLY A 230 9.54 12.99 -2.55
C GLY A 230 9.00 12.35 -3.83
N SER A 231 9.32 11.09 -4.13
CA SER A 231 8.79 10.34 -5.28
C SER A 231 7.71 9.33 -4.89
N GLU A 232 7.51 9.12 -3.60
CA GLU A 232 6.56 8.18 -3.03
C GLU A 232 5.12 8.55 -3.41
N ARG A 233 4.30 7.50 -3.57
CA ARG A 233 2.87 7.64 -3.85
C ARG A 233 2.07 7.92 -2.58
N THR A 234 2.49 7.37 -1.45
CA THR A 234 1.82 7.50 -0.15
C THR A 234 2.85 7.80 0.93
N VAL A 235 2.47 8.57 1.95
CA VAL A 235 3.36 8.94 3.06
C VAL A 235 3.75 7.72 3.91
N GLN A 236 2.87 6.71 3.97
CA GLN A 236 3.13 5.43 4.64
C GLN A 236 4.20 4.57 3.94
N SER A 237 4.59 4.93 2.70
CA SER A 237 5.65 4.23 1.96
C SER A 237 7.01 4.91 2.10
N CYS A 238 7.07 6.09 2.71
CA CYS A 238 8.32 6.79 2.95
C CYS A 238 9.13 6.08 4.04
N PRO A 239 10.47 6.21 4.05
CA PRO A 239 11.28 5.81 5.20
C PRO A 239 10.74 6.46 6.49
N HIS A 240 10.45 5.64 7.49
CA HIS A 240 9.95 6.06 8.80
C HIS A 240 10.38 5.07 9.88
N LYS A 241 10.25 5.43 11.16
CA LYS A 241 10.70 4.62 12.31
C LYS A 241 9.99 3.28 12.45
N GLY A 242 8.70 3.27 12.12
CA GLY A 242 7.81 2.12 12.21
C GLY A 242 6.39 2.60 12.47
N PHE A 243 5.39 1.78 12.20
CA PHE A 243 4.00 2.14 12.54
C PHE A 243 3.81 2.07 14.06
N LEU A 244 3.24 3.12 14.64
CA LEU A 244 3.01 3.27 16.09
C LEU A 244 4.31 3.28 16.93
N GLU A 245 5.47 3.38 16.29
CA GLU A 245 6.77 3.49 16.94
C GLU A 245 7.18 4.97 17.03
N GLN A 246 6.76 5.63 18.10
CA GLN A 246 6.87 7.08 18.28
C GLN A 246 7.21 7.47 19.72
N ASN A 247 7.75 8.67 19.92
CA ASN A 247 7.97 9.26 21.25
C ASN A 247 7.48 10.71 21.38
N CYS A 248 6.48 11.07 20.57
CA CYS A 248 5.93 12.40 20.47
C CYS A 248 4.62 12.54 21.26
N ASP A 249 4.20 13.79 21.47
CA ASP A 249 2.84 14.11 21.89
C ASP A 249 2.08 14.88 20.80
N HIS A 250 0.77 15.10 20.97
CA HIS A 250 -0.04 15.79 19.95
C HIS A 250 0.31 17.28 19.77
N GLY A 251 1.17 17.85 20.61
CA GLY A 251 1.81 19.15 20.35
C GLY A 251 2.77 19.12 19.16
N GLU A 252 3.19 17.94 18.73
CA GLU A 252 4.14 17.67 17.65
C GLU A 252 3.43 17.13 16.40
N ASP A 253 2.11 17.29 16.28
CA ASP A 253 1.39 16.78 15.11
C ASP A 253 1.72 17.59 13.84
N ALA A 254 2.23 16.87 12.84
CA ALA A 254 2.62 17.39 11.55
C ALA A 254 1.44 17.90 10.71
N SER A 255 1.71 18.91 9.90
CA SER A 255 0.73 19.56 9.04
C SER A 255 1.28 19.84 7.65
N VAL A 256 0.39 20.17 6.72
CA VAL A 256 0.75 20.60 5.35
C VAL A 256 0.03 21.86 4.93
N ILE A 257 0.62 22.58 3.97
CA ILE A 257 -0.06 23.60 3.16
C ILE A 257 0.29 23.35 1.70
N CYS A 258 -0.69 22.94 0.90
CA CYS A 258 -0.53 22.60 -0.50
C CYS A 258 -0.62 23.80 -1.44
N ASP A 259 0.05 23.70 -2.59
CA ASP A 259 0.00 24.71 -3.64
C ASP A 259 -1.45 24.96 -4.13
N LEU A 260 -1.70 26.19 -4.58
CA LEU A 260 -2.92 26.64 -5.26
C LEU A 260 -3.02 26.09 -6.67
N SER A 261 -1.90 25.78 -7.32
CA SER A 261 -1.94 25.13 -8.62
C SER A 261 -2.55 23.74 -8.44
N LYS A 262 -3.69 23.45 -9.06
CA LYS A 262 -4.10 22.06 -9.30
C LYS A 262 -3.25 21.53 -10.45
N MET A 263 -3.00 20.22 -10.49
CA MET A 263 -2.34 19.62 -11.64
C MET A 263 -3.03 20.07 -12.94
N LYS A 264 -2.30 20.76 -13.82
CA LYS A 264 -2.85 21.33 -15.06
C LYS A 264 -3.20 20.20 -16.04
N PHE A 265 -4.43 20.19 -16.52
CA PHE A 265 -4.87 19.31 -17.61
C PHE A 265 -4.36 19.80 -18.98
N ARG A 266 -4.02 18.86 -19.86
CA ARG A 266 -4.25 19.02 -21.30
C ARG A 266 -5.65 18.51 -21.57
N ILE A 267 -6.62 19.40 -21.58
CA ILE A 267 -7.94 19.07 -22.14
C ILE A 267 -7.74 19.04 -23.66
N ASN A 268 -7.71 17.84 -24.25
CA ASN A 268 -7.82 17.70 -25.69
C ASN A 268 -9.32 17.66 -26.04
N CYS A 269 -9.94 18.83 -26.11
CA CYS A 269 -11.23 18.94 -26.80
C CYS A 269 -10.96 18.75 -28.29
N ASN A 270 -11.11 17.52 -28.80
CA ASN A 270 -11.42 17.36 -30.21
C ASN A 270 -12.85 17.87 -30.40
N GLY A 271 -12.97 18.99 -31.11
CA GLY A 271 -14.24 19.64 -31.34
C GLY A 271 -15.13 18.82 -32.27
N ASP A 272 -16.18 18.24 -31.71
CA ASP A 272 -17.35 17.86 -32.49
C ASP A 272 -18.24 19.11 -32.66
N ASN A 273 -18.29 19.57 -33.92
CA ASN A 273 -19.19 20.63 -34.37
C ASN A 273 -20.65 20.24 -34.09
N TYR A 274 -21.29 20.89 -33.12
CA TYR A 274 -22.74 21.04 -33.13
C TYR A 274 -23.10 22.45 -33.56
N SER A 275 -23.51 22.56 -34.83
CA SER A 275 -24.15 23.75 -35.37
C SER A 275 -25.52 23.91 -34.73
N SER A 276 -25.73 25.01 -34.01
CA SER A 276 -27.04 25.44 -33.52
C SER A 276 -27.86 26.06 -34.64
N TYR A 277 -29.09 25.60 -34.83
CA TYR A 277 -30.21 26.43 -35.29
C TYR A 277 -31.01 26.88 -34.08
#